data_AF-A0A383A0Q6-F1
#
_entry.id   AF-A0A383A0Q6-F1
#
_cell.length_a   1.000
_cell.length_b   1.000
_cell.length_c   1.000
_cell.angle_alpha   90.00
_cell.angle_beta   90.00
_cell.angle_gamma   90.00
#
_symmetry.space_group_name_H-M   'P 1'
#
loop_
_entity.id
_entity.type
_entity.pdbx_description
1 polymer ?
#
loop_
_entity_poly.entity_id
_entity_poly.type
_entity_poly.pdbx_seq_one_letter_code
_entity_poly.pdbx_strand_id
1 'polypeptide(L)'
;PVAESGATLRTSIGVGTGDNVQFAEIEGTNLTATGNVSHDGGTYTFNESSADLDFRVESNGNANMLFVDGGADKVGIGNAAPKAALHVGNDSATPNHANGAEDAYIEGKLEVDGTMYGTDNVAITSDLRYKRNIKSIPNALEKLSRLNPVNYHWRQDEFPNKGFNDRKQWGFIAQEVEKVLPELVEEDNNGYLSLRYGSVIPLLTKAMQEQQTEMEKQQKEIDQLKAQLQSIMKMLDNDMSDKTDDKKADDNKK
;
A
#
# COMPACT_ATOMS: atom_id res chain seq x y z
N PRO A 1 -54.55 41.05 -30.00
CA PRO A 1 -53.78 41.18 -28.73
C PRO A 1 -52.31 40.82 -29.00
N VAL A 2 -51.47 41.85 -29.06
CA VAL A 2 -50.02 41.70 -29.20
C VAL A 2 -49.53 41.11 -27.88
N ALA A 3 -48.86 39.95 -27.92
CA ALA A 3 -48.20 39.42 -26.74
C ALA A 3 -47.08 40.39 -26.37
N GLU A 4 -47.21 41.07 -25.24
CA GLU A 4 -46.13 41.88 -24.69
C GLU A 4 -44.96 40.96 -24.34
N SER A 5 -43.80 41.28 -24.92
CA SER A 5 -42.51 40.70 -24.56
C SER A 5 -42.29 40.89 -23.05
N GLY A 6 -42.34 39.80 -22.28
CA GLY A 6 -42.11 39.80 -20.83
C GLY A 6 -43.26 39.26 -19.97
N ALA A 7 -44.39 38.85 -20.54
CA ALA A 7 -45.47 38.22 -19.78
C ALA A 7 -45.03 36.86 -19.21
N THR A 8 -44.88 36.74 -17.89
CA THR A 8 -44.66 35.44 -17.22
C THR A 8 -45.96 34.66 -17.18
N LEU A 9 -46.04 33.56 -17.92
CA LEU A 9 -47.17 32.64 -17.85
C LEU A 9 -47.08 31.79 -16.56
N ARG A 10 -48.02 31.99 -15.64
CA ARG A 10 -48.19 31.12 -14.45
C ARG A 10 -49.34 30.17 -14.71
N THR A 11 -49.05 28.93 -15.12
CA THR A 11 -50.08 27.89 -15.26
C THR A 11 -49.84 26.76 -14.27
N SER A 12 -50.92 26.15 -13.78
CA SER A 12 -50.89 24.87 -13.08
C SER A 12 -51.48 23.82 -14.02
N ILE A 13 -50.69 22.82 -14.41
CA ILE A 13 -51.16 21.70 -15.23
C ILE A 13 -51.46 20.53 -14.29
N GLY A 14 -52.73 20.17 -14.15
CA GLY A 14 -53.16 18.93 -13.51
C GLY A 14 -53.47 17.89 -14.58
N VAL A 15 -52.85 16.72 -14.49
CA VAL A 15 -53.18 15.58 -15.35
C VAL A 15 -53.79 14.44 -14.52
N GLY A 16 -54.61 13.60 -15.16
CA GLY A 16 -55.26 12.47 -14.49
C GLY A 16 -54.25 11.41 -14.06
N THR A 17 -54.69 10.47 -13.21
CA THR A 17 -53.88 9.30 -12.85
C THR A 17 -53.58 8.46 -14.09
N GLY A 18 -52.30 8.29 -14.43
CA GLY A 18 -51.86 7.53 -15.61
C GLY A 18 -51.64 8.38 -16.87
N ASP A 19 -51.94 9.68 -16.80
CA ASP A 19 -51.61 10.63 -17.87
C ASP A 19 -50.17 11.15 -17.72
N ASN A 20 -49.49 11.36 -18.85
CA ASN A 20 -48.14 11.92 -18.89
C ASN A 20 -48.16 13.36 -19.41
N VAL A 21 -47.35 14.22 -18.80
CA VAL A 21 -46.99 15.52 -19.39
C VAL A 21 -45.66 15.36 -20.11
N GLN A 22 -45.63 15.68 -21.40
CA GLN A 22 -44.41 15.67 -22.21
C GLN A 22 -44.07 17.11 -22.61
N PHE A 23 -42.82 17.50 -22.35
CA PHE A 23 -42.24 18.73 -22.87
C PHE A 23 -41.22 18.36 -23.94
N ALA A 24 -41.29 18.98 -25.12
CA ALA A 24 -40.31 18.75 -26.17
C ALA A 24 -38.98 19.44 -25.87
N GLU A 25 -39.03 20.64 -25.27
CA GLU A 25 -37.86 21.44 -24.90
C GLU A 25 -38.22 22.38 -23.74
N ILE A 26 -37.22 22.75 -22.93
CA ILE A 26 -37.32 23.77 -21.88
C ILE A 26 -36.23 24.81 -22.14
N GLU A 27 -36.57 25.92 -22.80
CA GLU A 27 -35.64 26.99 -23.18
C GLU A 27 -35.35 28.01 -22.05
N GLY A 28 -35.54 27.60 -20.78
CA GLY A 28 -35.34 28.45 -19.61
C GLY A 28 -33.91 28.41 -19.08
N THR A 29 -33.51 29.44 -18.33
CA THR A 29 -32.20 29.45 -17.65
C THR A 29 -32.11 28.43 -16.52
N ASN A 30 -33.24 28.10 -15.88
CA ASN A 30 -33.32 27.18 -14.74
C ASN A 30 -34.58 26.30 -14.83
N LEU A 31 -34.45 25.03 -14.48
CA LEU A 31 -35.55 24.15 -14.10
C LEU A 31 -35.51 23.95 -12.58
N THR A 32 -36.56 24.38 -11.86
CA THR A 32 -36.63 24.24 -10.40
C THR A 32 -37.78 23.30 -10.01
N ALA A 33 -37.44 22.22 -9.32
CA ALA A 33 -38.40 21.35 -8.66
C ALA A 33 -38.28 21.52 -7.14
N THR A 34 -39.39 21.77 -6.46
CA THR A 34 -39.45 21.96 -4.99
C THR A 34 -39.76 20.68 -4.22
N GLY A 35 -40.07 19.60 -4.93
CA GLY A 35 -40.31 18.27 -4.38
C GLY A 35 -39.35 17.24 -4.96
N ASN A 36 -39.65 15.97 -4.71
CA ASN A 36 -38.86 14.86 -5.25
C ASN A 36 -38.96 14.83 -6.78
N VAL A 37 -37.82 14.64 -7.44
CA VAL A 37 -37.76 14.32 -8.88
C VAL A 37 -37.40 12.84 -8.99
N SER A 38 -38.25 12.07 -9.67
CA SER A 38 -38.00 10.65 -9.96
C SER A 38 -37.64 10.48 -11.43
N HIS A 39 -36.61 9.68 -11.66
CA HIS A 39 -35.96 9.45 -12.93
C HIS A 39 -35.82 7.92 -13.06
N ASP A 40 -36.78 7.25 -13.70
CA ASP A 40 -36.94 5.79 -13.70
C ASP A 40 -36.79 5.13 -15.09
N GLY A 41 -36.21 5.84 -16.07
CA GLY A 41 -36.04 5.34 -17.43
C GLY A 41 -34.77 5.82 -18.13
N GLY A 42 -34.09 4.90 -18.82
CA GLY A 42 -33.00 5.21 -19.76
C GLY A 42 -31.70 5.72 -19.12
N THR A 43 -30.94 6.49 -19.91
CA THR A 43 -29.68 7.14 -19.52
C THR A 43 -29.91 8.64 -19.38
N TYR A 44 -29.26 9.26 -18.39
CA TYR A 44 -29.26 10.71 -18.19
C TYR A 44 -27.91 11.26 -18.63
N THR A 45 -27.90 12.00 -19.72
CA THR A 45 -26.69 12.63 -20.24
C THR A 45 -26.71 14.12 -19.94
N PHE A 46 -25.66 14.59 -19.28
CA PHE A 46 -25.41 16.01 -19.06
C PHE A 46 -24.34 16.44 -20.06
N ASN A 47 -24.50 17.63 -20.64
CA ASN A 47 -23.51 18.21 -21.54
C ASN A 47 -23.20 17.37 -22.81
N GLU A 48 -24.22 16.77 -23.43
CA GLU A 48 -24.05 15.97 -24.68
C GLU A 48 -23.40 16.77 -25.82
N SER A 49 -23.66 18.08 -25.88
CA SER A 49 -23.05 18.99 -26.85
C SER A 49 -21.56 19.26 -26.61
N SER A 50 -20.95 18.68 -25.56
CA SER A 50 -19.54 18.86 -25.19
C SER A 50 -19.16 20.34 -25.00
N ALA A 51 -20.04 21.12 -24.38
CA ALA A 51 -19.77 22.51 -23.98
C ALA A 51 -18.93 22.54 -22.69
N ASP A 52 -18.41 23.72 -22.33
CA ASP A 52 -17.78 23.92 -21.02
C ASP A 52 -18.89 24.16 -19.97
N LEU A 53 -19.51 23.07 -19.52
CA LEU A 53 -20.60 23.07 -18.55
C LEU A 53 -20.29 22.15 -17.37
N ASP A 54 -20.31 22.73 -16.19
CA ASP A 54 -20.08 22.00 -14.94
C ASP A 54 -21.34 21.33 -14.41
N PHE A 55 -21.16 20.24 -13.68
CA PHE A 55 -22.22 19.61 -12.89
C PHE A 55 -21.85 19.61 -11.41
N ARG A 56 -22.78 20.07 -10.57
CA ARG A 56 -22.52 20.27 -9.14
C ARG A 56 -23.64 19.69 -8.29
N VAL A 57 -23.25 18.91 -7.28
CA VAL A 57 -24.12 18.41 -6.22
C VAL A 57 -23.67 19.01 -4.90
N GLU A 58 -24.59 19.70 -4.24
CA GLU A 58 -24.32 20.46 -3.02
C GLU A 58 -24.82 19.73 -1.77
N SER A 59 -24.19 20.02 -0.63
CA SER A 59 -24.66 19.66 0.71
C SER A 59 -24.81 20.93 1.55
N ASN A 60 -25.32 20.82 2.78
CA ASN A 60 -25.55 21.98 3.67
C ASN A 60 -24.31 22.88 3.91
N GLY A 61 -23.10 22.33 3.80
CA GLY A 61 -21.85 23.06 4.07
C GLY A 61 -20.80 23.00 2.95
N ASN A 62 -21.13 22.34 1.84
CA ASN A 62 -20.19 22.16 0.73
C ASN A 62 -20.93 22.20 -0.59
N ALA A 63 -20.72 23.27 -1.35
CA ALA A 63 -21.29 23.43 -2.68
C ALA A 63 -20.75 22.37 -3.65
N ASN A 64 -19.55 21.84 -3.45
CA ASN A 64 -18.87 20.95 -4.38
C ASN A 64 -18.73 19.54 -3.81
N MET A 65 -19.79 19.03 -3.16
CA MET A 65 -19.76 17.69 -2.56
C MET A 65 -19.49 16.63 -3.63
N LEU A 66 -20.12 16.75 -4.80
CA LEU A 66 -19.67 16.15 -6.05
C LEU A 66 -19.62 17.25 -7.10
N PHE A 67 -18.50 17.35 -7.81
CA PHE A 67 -18.30 18.36 -8.83
C PHE A 67 -17.67 17.71 -10.07
N VAL A 68 -18.24 17.96 -11.24
CA VAL A 68 -17.67 17.61 -12.53
C VAL A 68 -17.34 18.93 -13.22
N ASP A 69 -16.04 19.14 -13.47
CA ASP A 69 -15.51 20.30 -14.18
C ASP A 69 -15.49 19.95 -15.68
N GLY A 70 -16.40 20.57 -16.43
CA GLY A 70 -16.61 20.26 -17.85
C GLY A 70 -15.47 20.77 -18.73
N GLY A 71 -14.83 21.88 -18.35
CA GLY A 71 -13.74 22.49 -19.09
C GLY A 71 -12.37 21.86 -18.80
N ALA A 72 -12.19 21.27 -17.62
CA ALA A 72 -10.93 20.67 -17.20
C ALA A 72 -10.88 19.13 -17.31
N ASP A 73 -11.98 18.47 -17.68
CA ASP A 73 -12.13 17.02 -17.77
C ASP A 73 -11.86 16.28 -16.44
N LYS A 74 -12.46 16.75 -15.33
CA LYS A 74 -12.14 16.23 -13.99
C LYS A 74 -13.35 16.11 -13.07
N VAL A 75 -13.21 15.25 -12.07
CA VAL A 75 -14.18 15.05 -10.98
C VAL A 75 -13.56 15.40 -9.63
N GLY A 76 -14.23 16.25 -8.87
CA GLY A 76 -13.93 16.59 -7.48
C GLY A 76 -14.96 15.99 -6.51
N ILE A 77 -14.49 15.45 -5.39
CA ILE A 77 -15.32 15.13 -4.23
C ILE A 77 -14.91 16.08 -3.10
N GLY A 78 -15.79 17.02 -2.80
CA GLY A 78 -15.52 18.11 -1.87
C GLY A 78 -14.56 19.18 -2.39
N ASN A 79 -14.31 19.26 -3.70
CA ASN A 79 -13.32 20.14 -4.32
C ASN A 79 -13.89 20.89 -5.54
N ALA A 80 -13.74 22.22 -5.57
CA ALA A 80 -14.19 23.09 -6.67
C ALA A 80 -13.19 23.20 -7.85
N ALA A 81 -11.95 22.77 -7.65
CA ALA A 81 -10.84 22.88 -8.60
C ALA A 81 -9.98 21.60 -8.56
N PRO A 82 -10.52 20.46 -9.03
CA PRO A 82 -9.81 19.19 -9.01
C PRO A 82 -8.45 19.27 -9.74
N LYS A 83 -7.41 18.69 -9.13
CA LYS A 83 -6.04 18.72 -9.64
C LYS A 83 -5.67 17.49 -10.47
N ALA A 84 -6.47 16.44 -10.37
CA ALA A 84 -6.35 15.19 -11.12
C ALA A 84 -7.73 14.77 -11.64
N ALA A 85 -7.77 13.76 -12.50
CA ALA A 85 -9.02 13.23 -13.07
C ALA A 85 -10.07 12.91 -11.99
N LEU A 86 -9.61 12.40 -10.84
CA LEU A 86 -10.37 12.34 -9.60
C LEU A 86 -9.57 13.02 -8.49
N HIS A 87 -10.17 13.99 -7.81
CA HIS A 87 -9.59 14.64 -6.63
C HIS A 87 -10.58 14.60 -5.47
N VAL A 88 -10.24 13.87 -4.41
CA VAL A 88 -11.00 13.81 -3.16
C VAL A 88 -10.32 14.71 -2.13
N GLY A 89 -11.08 15.61 -1.48
CA GLY A 89 -10.58 16.57 -0.49
C GLY A 89 -10.37 17.99 -1.05
N ASN A 90 -10.31 19.02 -0.21
CA ASN A 90 -10.49 20.44 -0.60
C ASN A 90 -9.21 21.29 -0.71
N ASP A 91 -8.05 20.67 -0.93
CA ASP A 91 -6.74 21.36 -1.07
C ASP A 91 -6.24 22.07 0.22
N SER A 92 -6.95 21.94 1.33
CA SER A 92 -6.53 22.45 2.64
C SER A 92 -5.48 21.52 3.27
N ALA A 93 -4.22 21.88 3.07
CA ALA A 93 -3.05 21.11 3.49
C ALA A 93 -2.96 20.90 5.02
N THR A 94 -3.45 19.76 5.52
CA THR A 94 -2.72 18.91 6.48
C THR A 94 -3.24 17.48 6.39
N PRO A 95 -2.39 16.46 6.19
CA PRO A 95 -2.77 15.06 6.36
C PRO A 95 -3.22 14.87 7.81
N ASN A 96 -4.52 14.70 8.03
CA ASN A 96 -5.06 14.27 9.32
C ASN A 96 -5.30 12.77 9.23
N HIS A 97 -5.16 12.06 10.33
CA HIS A 97 -5.21 10.60 10.35
C HIS A 97 -6.63 10.08 10.09
N ALA A 98 -7.09 9.98 8.83
CA ALA A 98 -8.37 9.35 8.43
C ALA A 98 -9.57 9.68 9.34
N ASN A 99 -9.60 10.89 9.89
CA ASN A 99 -10.55 11.36 10.89
C ASN A 99 -11.14 12.73 10.50
N GLY A 100 -10.75 13.24 9.32
CA GLY A 100 -11.31 14.45 8.72
C GLY A 100 -12.39 14.10 7.69
N ALA A 101 -13.18 15.10 7.31
CA ALA A 101 -14.22 14.98 6.28
C ALA A 101 -13.67 14.79 4.85
N GLU A 102 -12.34 14.71 4.70
CA GLU A 102 -11.62 14.92 3.43
C GLU A 102 -10.72 13.74 3.05
N ASP A 103 -10.72 12.68 3.86
CA ASP A 103 -9.97 11.46 3.60
C ASP A 103 -10.79 10.46 2.77
N ALA A 104 -10.13 9.73 1.86
CA ALA A 104 -10.75 8.58 1.21
C ALA A 104 -10.80 7.40 2.19
N TYR A 105 -11.94 7.20 2.86
CA TYR A 105 -12.18 6.02 3.69
C TYR A 105 -12.78 4.89 2.83
N ILE A 106 -12.01 3.81 2.66
CA ILE A 106 -12.40 2.66 1.85
C ILE A 106 -12.60 1.46 2.79
N GLU A 107 -13.84 0.99 2.90
CA GLU A 107 -14.13 -0.29 3.55
C GLU A 107 -13.80 -1.45 2.59
N GLY A 108 -13.10 -2.47 3.09
CA GLY A 108 -12.72 -3.64 2.30
C GLY A 108 -11.28 -3.60 1.78
N LYS A 109 -11.03 -4.24 0.64
CA LYS A 109 -9.72 -4.29 -0.01
C LYS A 109 -9.60 -3.18 -1.05
N LEU A 110 -8.45 -2.52 -1.10
CA LEU A 110 -8.07 -1.59 -2.17
C LEU A 110 -7.09 -2.30 -3.11
N GLU A 111 -7.44 -2.38 -4.39
CA GLU A 111 -6.57 -2.85 -5.47
C GLU A 111 -6.11 -1.65 -6.29
N VAL A 112 -4.81 -1.59 -6.62
CA VAL A 112 -4.20 -0.50 -7.37
C VAL A 112 -3.35 -1.10 -8.49
N ASP A 113 -3.80 -0.95 -9.73
CA ASP A 113 -3.04 -1.32 -10.93
C ASP A 113 -1.93 -0.30 -11.18
N GLY A 114 -0.81 -0.43 -10.46
CA GLY A 114 0.36 0.42 -10.65
C GLY A 114 1.19 0.69 -9.41
N THR A 115 1.66 1.93 -9.26
CA THR A 115 2.52 2.37 -8.16
C THR A 115 1.77 3.35 -7.27
N MET A 116 1.86 3.15 -5.95
CA MET A 116 1.35 4.11 -4.96
C MET A 116 2.45 5.14 -4.63
N TYR A 117 2.13 6.43 -4.72
CA TYR A 117 3.01 7.52 -4.29
C TYR A 117 2.46 8.15 -3.01
N GLY A 118 3.27 8.17 -1.95
CA GLY A 118 2.95 8.83 -0.68
C GLY A 118 4.09 9.76 -0.27
N THR A 119 3.76 10.82 0.46
CA THR A 119 4.76 11.75 1.03
C THR A 119 5.29 11.31 2.39
N ASP A 120 4.58 10.40 3.06
CA ASP A 120 4.95 9.77 4.33
C ASP A 120 4.77 8.24 4.24
N ASN A 121 4.68 7.54 5.36
CA ASN A 121 4.67 6.08 5.45
C ASN A 121 3.27 5.46 5.39
N VAL A 122 3.21 4.16 5.05
CA VAL A 122 2.03 3.31 5.21
C VAL A 122 1.96 2.82 6.65
N ALA A 123 1.17 3.51 7.48
CA ALA A 123 0.92 3.07 8.85
C ALA A 123 -0.04 1.87 8.88
N ILE A 124 0.37 0.79 9.57
CA ILE A 124 -0.44 -0.41 9.76
C ILE A 124 -0.79 -0.54 11.25
N THR A 125 -2.06 -0.74 11.58
CA THR A 125 -2.54 -0.89 12.96
C THR A 125 -1.82 -2.03 13.68
N SER A 126 -1.17 -1.71 14.81
CA SER A 126 -0.29 -2.64 15.53
C SER A 126 -0.40 -2.54 17.06
N ASP A 127 -1.44 -1.88 17.59
CA ASP A 127 -1.69 -1.70 19.03
C ASP A 127 -1.85 -3.05 19.75
N LEU A 128 -1.28 -3.15 20.97
CA LEU A 128 -1.32 -4.35 21.81
C LEU A 128 -2.76 -4.83 22.07
N ARG A 129 -3.71 -3.90 22.25
CA ARG A 129 -5.12 -4.19 22.58
C ARG A 129 -5.85 -4.92 21.45
N TYR A 130 -5.36 -4.81 20.22
CA TYR A 130 -5.93 -5.48 19.05
C TYR A 130 -5.30 -6.86 18.80
N LYS A 131 -4.34 -7.29 19.63
CA LYS A 131 -3.60 -8.53 19.46
C LYS A 131 -3.90 -9.50 20.60
N ARG A 132 -3.92 -10.79 20.26
CA ARG A 132 -4.08 -11.90 21.21
C ARG A 132 -3.09 -13.01 20.87
N ASN A 133 -2.82 -13.91 21.82
CA ASN A 133 -1.92 -15.06 21.64
C ASN A 133 -0.51 -14.67 21.15
N ILE A 134 0.05 -13.60 21.74
CA ILE A 134 1.36 -13.05 21.35
C ILE A 134 2.47 -14.01 21.78
N LYS A 135 3.26 -14.49 20.82
CA LYS A 135 4.41 -15.37 21.04
C LYS A 135 5.62 -14.83 20.29
N SER A 136 6.82 -15.13 20.80
CA SER A 136 8.07 -14.85 20.07
C SER A 136 8.13 -15.71 18.80
N ILE A 137 8.80 -15.21 17.76
CA ILE A 137 9.01 -15.93 16.51
C ILE A 137 10.17 -16.91 16.72
N PRO A 138 9.96 -18.23 16.59
CA PRO A 138 11.05 -19.20 16.67
C PRO A 138 11.69 -19.43 15.29
N ASN A 139 12.99 -19.72 15.29
CA ASN A 139 13.76 -20.20 14.15
C ASN A 139 13.61 -19.31 12.91
N ALA A 140 13.63 -17.99 13.10
CA ALA A 140 13.43 -17.05 12.00
C ALA A 140 14.56 -17.15 10.97
N LEU A 141 15.81 -17.31 11.42
CA LEU A 141 16.98 -17.44 10.55
C LEU A 141 16.89 -18.71 9.69
N GLU A 142 16.50 -19.84 10.28
CA GLU A 142 16.31 -21.12 9.57
C GLU A 142 15.20 -21.01 8.51
N LYS A 143 14.07 -20.36 8.83
CA LYS A 143 12.98 -20.17 7.87
C LYS A 143 13.41 -19.28 6.72
N LEU A 144 14.07 -18.15 7.02
CA LEU A 144 14.48 -17.20 5.99
C LEU A 144 15.61 -17.72 5.11
N SER A 145 16.51 -18.57 5.62
CA SER A 145 17.59 -19.18 4.83
C SER A 145 17.08 -20.16 3.77
N ARG A 146 15.83 -20.65 3.91
CA ARG A 146 15.15 -21.51 2.93
C ARG A 146 14.43 -20.73 1.83
N LEU A 147 14.30 -19.42 1.96
CA LEU A 147 13.70 -18.58 0.92
C LEU A 147 14.72 -18.31 -0.19
N ASN A 148 14.20 -18.15 -1.40
CA ASN A 148 15.00 -17.88 -2.60
C ASN A 148 14.65 -16.48 -3.15
N PRO A 149 15.43 -15.43 -2.82
CA PRO A 149 15.28 -14.13 -3.45
C PRO A 149 15.62 -14.23 -4.94
N VAL A 150 14.72 -13.73 -5.79
CA VAL A 150 14.87 -13.77 -7.25
C VAL A 150 14.79 -12.36 -7.84
N ASN A 151 15.18 -12.25 -9.10
CA ASN A 151 14.85 -11.10 -9.93
C ASN A 151 14.07 -11.57 -11.16
N TYR A 152 13.16 -10.74 -11.65
CA TYR A 152 12.25 -11.11 -12.73
C TYR A 152 11.81 -9.89 -13.55
N HIS A 153 11.25 -10.17 -14.72
CA HIS A 153 10.39 -9.25 -15.48
C HIS A 153 8.99 -9.86 -15.49
N TRP A 154 7.98 -9.00 -15.57
CA TRP A 154 6.61 -9.47 -15.70
C TRP A 154 6.34 -10.02 -17.11
N ARG A 155 5.47 -11.03 -17.21
CA ARG A 155 5.02 -11.60 -18.50
C ARG A 155 3.92 -10.73 -19.12
N GLN A 156 4.20 -9.46 -19.41
CA GLN A 156 3.20 -8.49 -19.88
C GLN A 156 2.51 -8.93 -21.18
N ASP A 157 3.23 -9.58 -22.11
CA ASP A 157 2.69 -10.05 -23.39
C ASP A 157 1.63 -11.15 -23.22
N GLU A 158 1.78 -11.96 -22.17
CA GLU A 158 0.86 -13.08 -21.86
C GLU A 158 -0.28 -12.65 -20.95
N PHE A 159 -0.10 -11.56 -20.20
CA PHE A 159 -1.08 -11.01 -19.27
C PHE A 159 -1.29 -9.49 -19.51
N PRO A 160 -1.76 -9.09 -20.70
CA PRO A 160 -1.83 -7.66 -21.09
C PRO A 160 -2.80 -6.85 -20.21
N ASN A 161 -3.80 -7.50 -19.62
CA ASN A 161 -4.81 -6.84 -18.79
C ASN A 161 -4.41 -6.72 -17.31
N LYS A 162 -3.17 -7.10 -16.93
CA LYS A 162 -2.70 -7.03 -15.54
C LYS A 162 -1.93 -5.74 -15.20
N GLY A 163 -1.77 -4.82 -16.15
CA GLY A 163 -1.08 -3.54 -15.90
C GLY A 163 0.40 -3.68 -15.55
N PHE A 164 1.03 -4.81 -15.89
CA PHE A 164 2.43 -5.04 -15.61
C PHE A 164 3.35 -4.10 -16.41
N ASN A 165 4.46 -3.68 -15.79
CA ASN A 165 5.51 -2.93 -16.47
C ASN A 165 6.73 -3.82 -16.76
N ASP A 166 7.52 -3.43 -17.76
CA ASP A 166 8.70 -4.17 -18.21
C ASP A 166 9.99 -3.87 -17.41
N ARG A 167 9.87 -3.31 -16.20
CA ARG A 167 11.06 -3.05 -15.38
C ARG A 167 11.51 -4.34 -14.70
N LYS A 168 12.83 -4.52 -14.61
CA LYS A 168 13.43 -5.56 -13.78
C LYS A 168 13.11 -5.32 -12.31
N GLN A 169 12.59 -6.34 -11.63
CA GLN A 169 12.21 -6.29 -10.21
C GLN A 169 12.94 -7.37 -9.41
N TRP A 170 13.00 -7.19 -8.08
CA TRP A 170 13.52 -8.15 -7.12
C TRP A 170 12.42 -8.51 -6.13
N GLY A 171 12.34 -9.78 -5.76
CA GLY A 171 11.32 -10.27 -4.85
C GLY A 171 11.40 -11.77 -4.66
N PHE A 172 10.24 -12.40 -4.48
CA PHE A 172 10.12 -13.84 -4.26
C PHE A 172 9.04 -14.44 -5.15
N ILE A 173 9.14 -15.74 -5.41
CA ILE A 173 8.06 -16.53 -6.01
C ILE A 173 7.10 -16.96 -4.89
N ALA A 174 5.83 -16.56 -4.98
CA ALA A 174 4.86 -16.78 -3.92
C ALA A 174 4.67 -18.27 -3.57
N GLN A 175 4.68 -19.14 -4.58
CA GLN A 175 4.58 -20.60 -4.43
C GLN A 175 5.79 -21.22 -3.70
N GLU A 176 6.96 -20.58 -3.76
CA GLU A 176 8.15 -21.01 -3.01
C GLU A 176 8.04 -20.55 -1.56
N VAL A 177 7.60 -19.31 -1.34
CA VAL A 177 7.36 -18.75 0.00
C VAL A 177 6.30 -19.55 0.74
N GLU A 178 5.21 -19.94 0.08
CA GLU A 178 4.09 -20.69 0.67
C GLU A 178 4.54 -21.98 1.38
N LYS A 179 5.56 -22.67 0.83
CA LYS A 179 6.10 -23.92 1.39
C LYS A 179 6.86 -23.72 2.71
N VAL A 180 7.21 -22.47 3.04
CA VAL A 180 8.05 -22.13 4.21
C VAL A 180 7.30 -21.22 5.19
N LEU A 181 6.59 -20.23 4.67
CA LEU A 181 5.85 -19.18 5.38
C LEU A 181 4.46 -18.98 4.73
N PRO A 182 3.56 -20.00 4.78
CA PRO A 182 2.25 -19.93 4.15
C PRO A 182 1.40 -18.74 4.64
N GLU A 183 1.62 -18.28 5.88
CA GLU A 183 0.93 -17.13 6.47
C GLU A 183 1.21 -15.79 5.77
N LEU A 184 2.24 -15.73 4.92
CA LEU A 184 2.58 -14.53 4.16
C LEU A 184 1.96 -14.49 2.76
N VAL A 185 1.29 -15.57 2.35
CA VAL A 185 0.74 -15.74 1.02
C VAL A 185 -0.78 -15.55 1.07
N GLU A 186 -1.31 -14.83 0.09
CA GLU A 186 -2.75 -14.67 -0.10
C GLU A 186 -3.12 -15.09 -1.52
N GLU A 187 -4.20 -15.84 -1.65
CA GLU A 187 -4.75 -16.29 -2.92
C GLU A 187 -5.98 -15.42 -3.28
N ASP A 188 -6.02 -14.93 -4.52
CA ASP A 188 -7.18 -14.24 -5.06
C ASP A 188 -8.26 -15.22 -5.55
N ASN A 189 -9.43 -14.70 -5.94
CA ASN A 189 -10.55 -15.54 -6.40
C ASN A 189 -10.25 -16.32 -7.71
N ASN A 190 -9.15 -16.00 -8.40
CA ASN A 190 -8.72 -16.63 -9.65
C ASN A 190 -7.55 -17.61 -9.43
N GLY A 191 -7.10 -17.81 -8.18
CA GLY A 191 -5.99 -18.69 -7.83
C GLY A 191 -4.60 -18.05 -7.98
N TYR A 192 -4.49 -16.74 -8.20
CA TYR A 192 -3.19 -16.06 -8.21
C TYR A 192 -2.74 -15.72 -6.80
N LEU A 193 -1.45 -15.95 -6.53
CA LEU A 193 -0.85 -15.75 -5.22
C LEU A 193 -0.15 -14.39 -5.12
N SER A 194 -0.34 -13.72 -3.99
CA SER A 194 0.28 -12.45 -3.62
C SER A 194 1.01 -12.57 -2.28
N LEU A 195 1.99 -11.68 -2.03
CA LEU A 195 2.80 -11.70 -0.82
C LEU A 195 2.55 -10.48 0.08
N ARG A 196 2.44 -10.75 1.38
CA ARG A 196 2.47 -9.72 2.43
C ARG A 196 3.92 -9.31 2.74
N TYR A 197 4.55 -8.59 1.81
CA TYR A 197 5.98 -8.23 1.91
C TYR A 197 6.36 -7.54 3.23
N GLY A 198 5.54 -6.61 3.73
CA GLY A 198 5.82 -5.91 4.99
C GLY A 198 5.91 -6.83 6.22
N SER A 199 5.23 -7.98 6.17
CA SER A 199 5.26 -8.98 7.25
C SER A 199 6.57 -9.75 7.32
N VAL A 200 7.47 -9.63 6.35
CA VAL A 200 8.82 -10.22 6.38
C VAL A 200 9.75 -9.46 7.34
N ILE A 201 9.48 -8.18 7.63
CA ILE A 201 10.36 -7.32 8.46
C ILE A 201 10.55 -7.85 9.89
N PRO A 202 9.51 -8.25 10.64
CA PRO A 202 9.70 -8.85 11.97
C PRO A 202 10.48 -10.18 11.94
N LEU A 203 10.33 -10.98 10.88
CA LEU A 203 11.11 -12.21 10.68
C LEU A 203 12.59 -11.88 10.46
N LEU A 204 12.90 -10.91 9.60
CA LEU A 204 14.27 -10.44 9.38
C LEU A 204 14.90 -9.92 10.68
N THR A 205 14.15 -9.14 11.45
CA THR A 205 14.58 -8.62 12.75
C THR A 205 14.96 -9.76 13.69
N LYS A 206 14.11 -10.80 13.79
CA LYS A 206 14.38 -11.94 14.65
C LYS A 206 15.56 -12.79 14.14
N ALA A 207 15.67 -13.00 12.84
CA ALA A 207 16.79 -13.72 12.24
C ALA A 207 18.13 -13.02 12.50
N MET A 208 18.17 -11.68 12.44
CA MET A 208 19.36 -10.91 12.80
C MET A 208 19.74 -11.09 14.28
N GLN A 209 18.76 -11.15 15.19
CA GLN A 209 19.01 -11.43 16.62
C GLN A 209 19.54 -12.85 16.85
N GLU A 210 19.00 -13.84 16.13
CA GLU A 210 19.48 -15.22 16.17
C GLU A 210 20.92 -15.30 15.62
N GLN A 211 21.18 -14.67 14.49
CA GLN A 211 22.52 -14.59 13.89
C GLN A 211 23.54 -13.90 14.82
N GLN A 212 23.14 -12.82 15.51
CA GLN A 212 23.99 -12.16 16.50
C GLN A 212 24.38 -13.10 17.65
N THR A 213 23.45 -13.93 18.10
CA THR A 213 23.70 -14.94 19.15
C THR A 213 24.70 -16.00 18.68
N GLU A 214 24.59 -16.44 17.41
CA GLU A 214 25.54 -17.39 16.83
C GLU A 214 26.95 -16.79 16.71
N MET A 215 27.08 -15.54 16.29
CA MET A 215 28.36 -14.84 16.21
C MET A 215 29.03 -14.71 17.59
N GLU A 216 28.27 -14.36 18.63
CA GLU A 216 28.79 -14.29 20.00
C GLU A 216 29.27 -15.64 20.52
N LYS A 217 28.55 -16.73 20.18
CA LYS A 217 28.96 -18.09 20.52
C LYS A 217 30.26 -18.47 19.81
N GLN A 218 30.36 -18.20 18.50
CA GLN A 218 31.56 -18.46 17.72
C GLN A 218 32.75 -17.64 18.21
N GLN A 219 32.55 -16.37 18.58
CA GLN A 219 33.61 -15.52 19.12
C GLN A 219 34.16 -16.07 20.43
N LYS A 220 33.30 -16.55 21.34
CA LYS A 220 33.73 -17.19 22.59
C LYS A 220 34.57 -18.44 22.33
N GLU A 221 34.17 -19.26 21.37
CA GLU A 221 34.93 -20.46 20.98
C GLU A 221 36.30 -20.08 20.42
N ILE A 222 36.37 -19.07 19.56
CA ILE A 222 37.63 -18.53 19.03
C ILE A 222 38.54 -18.04 20.17
N ASP A 223 38.01 -17.35 21.16
CA ASP A 223 38.80 -16.83 22.29
C ASP A 223 39.33 -17.98 23.18
N GLN A 224 38.52 -19.01 23.40
CA GLN A 224 38.94 -20.22 24.12
C GLN A 224 40.05 -20.96 23.37
N LEU A 225 39.89 -21.15 22.05
CA LEU A 225 40.89 -21.80 21.21
C LEU A 225 42.22 -21.01 21.19
N LYS A 226 42.15 -19.67 21.12
CA LYS A 226 43.34 -18.81 21.21
C LYS A 226 44.05 -18.96 22.56
N ALA A 227 43.30 -19.01 23.67
CA ALA A 227 43.88 -19.19 25.00
C ALA A 227 44.56 -20.57 25.14
N GLN A 228 43.92 -21.63 24.62
CA GLN A 228 44.52 -22.97 24.59
C GLN A 228 45.80 -23.01 23.75
N LEU A 229 45.79 -22.38 22.57
CA LEU A 229 46.97 -22.30 21.70
C LEU A 229 48.15 -21.60 22.40
N GLN A 230 47.89 -20.48 23.10
CA GLN A 230 48.92 -19.78 23.88
C GLN A 230 49.47 -20.64 25.01
N SER A 231 48.64 -21.44 25.68
CA SER A 231 49.09 -22.36 26.73
C SER A 231 50.00 -23.46 26.16
N ILE A 232 49.66 -24.00 24.99
CA ILE A 232 50.47 -25.02 24.31
C ILE A 232 51.82 -24.44 23.88
N MET A 233 51.82 -23.23 23.29
CA MET A 233 53.06 -22.54 22.90
C MET A 233 53.99 -22.34 24.10
N LYS A 234 53.47 -21.90 25.25
CA LYS A 234 54.28 -21.76 26.48
C LYS A 234 54.86 -23.09 26.97
N MET A 235 54.09 -24.18 26.90
CA MET A 235 54.60 -25.51 27.28
C MET A 235 55.72 -25.96 26.34
N LEU A 236 55.60 -25.69 25.04
CA LEU A 236 56.62 -26.03 24.05
C LEU A 236 57.90 -25.21 24.22
N ASP A 237 57.78 -23.91 24.48
CA ASP A 237 58.93 -23.04 24.74
C ASP A 237 59.70 -23.47 26.00
N ASN A 238 58.98 -23.82 27.07
CA ASN A 238 59.59 -24.34 28.29
C ASN A 238 60.35 -25.66 28.04
N ASP A 239 59.75 -26.63 27.33
CA ASP A 239 60.39 -27.92 27.01
C ASP A 239 61.61 -27.76 26.08
N MET A 240 61.57 -26.78 25.18
CA MET A 240 62.71 -26.43 24.32
C MET A 240 63.86 -25.77 25.08
N SER A 241 63.56 -24.95 26.10
CA SER A 241 64.57 -24.31 26.95
C SER A 241 65.31 -25.33 27.84
N ASP A 242 64.58 -26.28 28.43
CA ASP A 242 65.13 -27.31 29.32
C ASP A 242 66.16 -28.19 28.58
N LYS A 243 65.90 -28.53 27.32
CA LYS A 243 66.81 -29.32 26.47
C LYS A 243 68.08 -28.59 26.02
N THR A 244 68.12 -27.25 26.08
CA THR A 244 69.31 -26.47 25.72
C THR A 244 70.29 -26.25 26.88
N ASP A 245 69.81 -26.30 28.12
CA ASP A 245 70.66 -26.10 29.30
C ASP A 245 71.45 -27.36 29.66
N ASP A 246 70.91 -28.56 29.43
CA ASP A 246 71.61 -29.83 29.65
C ASP A 246 72.87 -30.00 28.78
N LYS A 247 72.94 -29.39 27.59
CA LYS A 247 74.14 -29.47 26.73
C LYS A 247 75.30 -28.58 27.19
N LYS A 248 75.06 -27.52 27.96
CA LYS A 248 76.14 -26.66 28.48
C LYS A 248 76.77 -27.21 29.76
N ALA A 249 76.09 -28.10 30.46
CA ALA A 249 76.60 -28.72 31.68
C ALA A 249 77.66 -29.81 31.39
N ASP A 250 77.61 -30.47 30.24
CA ASP A 250 78.56 -31.53 29.86
C ASP A 250 79.85 -31.00 29.20
N ASP A 251 79.81 -29.85 28.52
CA ASP A 251 81.01 -29.26 27.88
C ASP A 251 81.96 -28.55 28.86
N ASN A 252 81.56 -28.37 30.13
CA ASN A 252 82.38 -27.74 31.18
C ASN A 252 83.06 -28.74 32.13
N LYS A 253 83.02 -30.05 31.79
CA LYS A 253 83.78 -31.12 32.45
C LYS A 253 84.80 -31.74 31.47
N LYS A 254 85.84 -30.99 31.11
CA LYS A 254 87.05 -31.56 30.53
C LYS A 254 88.28 -30.74 30.90
#